data_AF-A0A6L4AXU9-F1
#
_entry.id   AF-A0A6L4AXU9-F1
#
_cell.length_a   1.000
_cell.length_b   1.000
_cell.length_c   1.000
_cell.angle_alpha   90.00
_cell.angle_beta   90.00
_cell.angle_gamma   90.00
#
_symmetry.space_group_name_H-M   'P 1'
#
loop_
_entity.id
_entity.type
_entity.pdbx_description
1 polymer ?
#
loop_
_entity_poly.entity_id
_entity_poly.type
_entity_poly.pdbx_seq_one_letter_code
_entity_poly.pdbx_strand_id
1 'polypeptide(L)' 'MSYQWNWGTFLSPAASGDGTYLGWMLSGLQTTVLLSLSAWLIALALGSLMGVLRTVPHKGL' A
#
# COMPACT_ATOMS: atom_id res chain seq x y z
N MET A 1 34.98 7.58 18.36
CA MET A 1 33.58 7.52 17.89
C MET A 1 33.45 8.33 16.60
N SER A 2 33.95 7.79 15.49
CA SER A 2 33.93 8.43 14.18
C SER A 2 32.97 7.67 13.27
N TYR A 3 31.67 7.83 13.51
CA TYR A 3 30.67 7.28 12.60
C TYR A 3 30.62 8.18 11.36
N GLN A 4 31.19 7.69 10.27
CA GLN A 4 31.16 8.35 8.97
C GLN A 4 29.82 8.00 8.33
N TRP A 5 28.85 8.89 8.48
CA TRP A 5 27.54 8.73 7.87
C TRP A 5 27.69 8.68 6.33
N ASN A 6 27.20 7.62 5.68
CA ASN A 6 27.34 7.41 4.24
C ASN A 6 25.98 7.26 3.55
N TRP A 7 25.42 8.38 3.07
CA TRP A 7 24.18 8.40 2.28
C TRP A 7 24.29 7.62 0.95
N GLY A 8 25.51 7.32 0.49
CA GLY A 8 25.74 6.57 -0.75
C GLY A 8 25.31 5.10 -0.68
N THR A 9 25.21 4.52 0.51
CA THR A 9 24.81 3.12 0.70
C THR A 9 23.40 2.82 0.19
N PHE A 10 22.51 3.83 0.13
CA PHE A 10 21.16 3.67 -0.45
C PHE A 10 21.19 3.35 -1.94
N LEU A 11 22.21 3.80 -2.67
CA LEU A 11 22.42 3.51 -4.09
C LEU A 11 23.30 2.27 -4.32
N SER A 12 23.82 1.66 -3.25
CA SER A 12 24.52 0.38 -3.37
C SER A 12 23.55 -0.75 -3.72
N PRO A 13 24.03 -1.79 -4.41
CA PRO A 13 23.24 -2.98 -4.71
C PRO A 13 22.68 -3.60 -3.43
N ALA A 14 21.38 -3.90 -3.43
CA ALA A 14 20.75 -4.66 -2.38
C ALA A 14 21.25 -6.12 -2.40
N ALA A 15 21.30 -6.77 -1.24
CA ALA A 15 21.76 -8.16 -1.11
C ALA A 15 20.96 -9.17 -1.95
N SER A 16 19.75 -8.82 -2.39
CA SER A 16 18.90 -9.57 -3.30
C SER A 16 19.35 -9.52 -4.77
N GLY A 17 20.25 -8.62 -5.16
CA GLY A 17 20.79 -8.51 -6.52
C GLY A 17 19.90 -7.77 -7.53
N ASP A 18 18.64 -7.52 -7.21
CA ASP A 18 17.63 -6.98 -8.15
C ASP A 18 17.56 -5.44 -8.23
N GLY A 19 18.45 -4.71 -7.56
CA GLY A 19 18.45 -3.25 -7.61
C GLY A 19 19.21 -2.58 -6.46
N THR A 20 18.96 -1.28 -6.25
CA THR A 20 19.54 -0.53 -5.13
C THR A 20 18.74 -0.73 -3.84
N TYR A 21 19.36 -0.54 -2.68
CA TYR A 21 18.65 -0.55 -1.38
C TYR A 21 17.44 0.40 -1.37
N LEU A 22 17.59 1.59 -1.96
CA LEU A 22 16.50 2.56 -2.10
C LEU A 22 15.34 1.99 -2.93
N GLY A 23 15.65 1.35 -4.06
CA GLY A 23 14.66 0.73 -4.94
C GLY A 23 13.89 -0.40 -4.24
N TRP A 24 14.58 -1.19 -3.43
CA TRP A 24 13.94 -2.25 -2.63
C TRP A 24 12.97 -1.69 -1.58
N MET A 25 13.36 -0.63 -0.86
CA MET A 25 12.46 0.04 0.09
C MET A 25 11.25 0.66 -0.61
N LEU A 26 11.45 1.30 -1.76
CA LEU A 26 10.39 1.87 -2.59
C LEU A 26 9.42 0.80 -3.12
N SER A 27 9.92 -0.36 -3.53
CA SER A 27 9.09 -1.50 -3.98
C SER A 27 8.19 -2.03 -2.86
N GLY A 28 8.74 -2.15 -1.64
CA GLY A 28 7.95 -2.49 -0.45
C GLY A 28 6.85 -1.46 -0.19
N LEU A 29 7.19 -0.17 -0.22
CA LEU A 29 6.23 0.92 -0.06
C LEU A 29 5.15 0.89 -1.12
N GLN A 30 5.51 0.70 -2.40
CA GLN A 30 4.57 0.58 -3.50
C GLN A 30 3.56 -0.53 -3.23
N THR A 31 4.03 -1.70 -2.80
CA THR A 31 3.17 -2.85 -2.49
C THR A 31 2.18 -2.53 -1.36
N THR A 32 2.64 -1.91 -0.26
CA THR A 32 1.77 -1.52 0.85
C THR A 32 0.72 -0.48 0.45
N VAL A 33 1.12 0.54 -0.32
CA VAL A 33 0.20 1.58 -0.80
C VAL A 33 -0.83 0.99 -1.75
N LEU A 34 -0.40 0.16 -2.69
CA LEU A 34 -1.31 -0.44 -3.68
C LEU A 34 -2.30 -1.40 -3.02
N LEU A 35 -1.84 -2.19 -2.05
CA LEU A 35 -2.68 -3.12 -1.29
C LEU A 35 -3.68 -2.37 -0.39
N SER A 36 -3.25 -1.32 0.30
CA SER A 36 -4.16 -0.53 1.15
C SER A 36 -5.21 0.23 0.33
N LEU A 37 -4.83 0.79 -0.82
CA LEU A 37 -5.77 1.45 -1.73
C LEU A 37 -6.77 0.46 -2.34
N SER A 38 -6.34 -0.74 -2.73
CA SER A 38 -7.27 -1.75 -3.28
C SER A 38 -8.27 -2.22 -2.22
N ALA A 39 -7.81 -2.48 -0.99
CA ALA A 39 -8.69 -2.83 0.12
C ALA A 39 -9.69 -1.71 0.43
N TRP A 40 -9.24 -0.45 0.41
CA TRP A 40 -10.09 0.72 0.63
C TRP A 40 -11.18 0.87 -0.43
N LEU A 41 -10.85 0.69 -1.72
CA LEU A 41 -11.82 0.74 -2.80
C LEU A 41 -12.89 -0.35 -2.65
N ILE A 42 -12.50 -1.58 -2.28
CA ILE A 42 -13.42 -2.68 -2.03
C ILE A 42 -14.33 -2.34 -0.84
N ALA A 43 -13.77 -1.82 0.25
CA ALA A 43 -14.54 -1.42 1.42
C ALA A 43 -15.55 -0.32 1.10
N LEU A 44 -15.19 0.67 0.29
CA LEU A 44 -16.11 1.70 -0.18
C LEU A 44 -17.23 1.14 -1.08
N ALA A 45 -16.90 0.25 -2.01
CA ALA A 45 -17.89 -0.37 -2.88
C ALA A 45 -18.92 -1.19 -2.08
N LEU A 46 -18.44 -2.02 -1.16
CA LEU A 46 -19.31 -2.83 -0.30
C LEU A 46 -20.09 -1.97 0.70
N GLY A 47 -19.43 -1.00 1.31
CA GLY A 47 -20.04 -0.07 2.27
C GLY A 47 -21.12 0.81 1.64
N SER A 48 -20.89 1.28 0.41
CA SER A 48 -21.88 2.03 -0.35
C SER A 48 -23.06 1.15 -0.78
N LEU A 49 -22.83 -0.06 -1.27
CA LEU A 49 -23.90 -1.01 -1.63
C LEU A 49 -24.80 -1.32 -0.43
N MET A 50 -24.20 -1.70 0.71
CA MET A 50 -24.94 -1.93 1.96
C MET A 50 -25.63 -0.65 2.45
N GLY A 51 -24.97 0.49 2.30
CA GLY A 51 -25.50 1.81 2.64
C GLY A 51 -26.72 2.22 1.80
N VAL A 52 -26.80 1.79 0.54
CA VAL A 52 -27.96 1.99 -0.33
C VAL A 52 -29.06 0.99 0.02
N LEU A 53 -28.74 -0.29 0.19
CA LEU A 53 -29.70 -1.34 0.53
C LEU A 53 -30.51 -1.01 1.79
N ARG A 54 -29.88 -0.42 2.82
CA ARG A 54 -30.59 0.02 4.03
C ARG A 54 -31.54 1.20 3.83
N THR A 55 -31.37 1.97 2.75
CA THR A 55 -32.21 3.14 2.44
C THR A 55 -33.33 2.83 1.45
N VAL A 56 -33.32 1.64 0.83
CA VAL A 56 -34.43 1.19 0.00
C VAL A 56 -35.60 0.87 0.93
N PRO A 57 -36.76 1.54 0.80
CA PRO A 57 -37.94 1.19 1.57
C PRO A 57 -38.37 -0.21 1.15
N HIS A 58 -38.35 -1.15 2.10
CA HIS A 58 -38.83 -2.51 1.89
C HIS A 58 -40.34 -2.44 1.53
N LYS A 59 -40.67 -2.61 0.25
CA LYS A 59 -42.01 -3.03 -0.20
C LYS A 59 -41.92 -4.54 -0.50
N GLY A 60 -42.32 -5.37 0.47
CA GLY A 60 -42.44 -6.84 0.36
C GLY A 60 -41.18 -7.56 0.82
N LEU A 61 -41.16 -8.34 1.91
CA LEU A 61 -42.24 -9.15 2.50
C LEU A 61 -43.35 -8.40 3.24
#